data_AF-A0A8J2UJQ9-F1
#
_entry.id   AF-A0A8J2UJQ9-F1
#
_cell.length_a   1.000
_cell.length_b   1.000
_cell.length_c   1.000
_cell.angle_alpha   90.00
_cell.angle_beta   90.00
_cell.angle_gamma   90.00
#
_symmetry.space_group_name_H-M   'P 1'
#
loop_
_entity.id
_entity.type
_entity.pdbx_description
1 polymer ?
#
loop_
_entity_poly.entity_id
_entity_poly.type
_entity_poly.pdbx_seq_one_letter_code
_entity_poly.pdbx_strand_id
1 'polypeptide(L)'
;MQKRNRRDVSLPADVPLLKIFFGLAAILLRQASTRTVDFVLDNSCLSRPPVSGRAAQWRSPWHLRQLLSWFIGTASAPTFLLVGALLAIDPHSDHPLFWWSLPAIVAIGHAVAILRINQLHHRKPFTERRVLARHHVAIDAGVISALFLLAGMVSGFLPDVAIPMAKTVDGTLSPLALTGWSALMALTFAMLSCAHAGALHAQLCFEEGMDSARDGQRMGS
;
A
#
# COMPACT_ATOMS: atom_id res chain seq x y z
N MET A 1 -12.47 43.72 -0.93
CA MET A 1 -11.21 43.33 -0.25
C MET A 1 -11.54 42.76 1.12
N GLN A 2 -11.55 41.43 1.27
CA GLN A 2 -11.99 40.74 2.48
C GLN A 2 -10.75 40.23 3.23
N LYS A 3 -10.46 40.82 4.41
CA LYS A 3 -9.32 40.46 5.27
C LYS A 3 -9.50 39.02 5.76
N ARG A 4 -8.73 38.08 5.20
CA ARG A 4 -8.66 36.69 5.66
C ARG A 4 -7.89 36.68 6.99
N ASN A 5 -8.63 36.50 8.08
CA ASN A 5 -8.11 36.38 9.44
C ASN A 5 -7.30 35.08 9.52
N ARG A 6 -5.97 35.20 9.43
CA ARG A 6 -5.01 34.10 9.55
C ARG A 6 -4.95 33.75 11.03
N ARG A 7 -5.80 32.81 11.46
CA ARG A 7 -5.68 32.19 12.77
C ARG A 7 -4.35 31.44 12.79
N ASP A 8 -3.45 31.88 13.66
CA ASP A 8 -2.24 31.15 14.00
C ASP A 8 -2.65 29.77 14.52
N VAL A 9 -2.44 28.75 13.69
CA VAL A 9 -2.61 27.35 14.08
C VAL A 9 -1.38 26.99 14.91
N SER A 10 -1.43 27.36 16.17
CA SER A 10 -0.55 26.81 17.20
C SER A 10 -0.91 25.32 17.33
N LEU A 11 -0.17 24.44 16.67
CA LEU A 11 -0.29 23.00 16.87
C LEU A 11 -0.02 22.70 18.36
N PRO A 12 -1.01 22.23 19.15
CA PRO A 12 -0.75 21.79 20.51
C PRO A 12 0.19 20.58 20.43
N ALA A 13 1.38 20.74 20.99
CA ALA A 13 2.44 19.74 21.04
C ALA A 13 2.13 18.64 22.07
N ASP A 14 0.94 18.05 21.99
CA ASP A 14 0.58 16.88 22.79
C ASP A 14 1.03 15.61 22.05
N VAL A 15 2.36 15.47 22.00
CA VAL A 15 3.11 14.30 21.51
C VAL A 15 2.57 12.93 22.02
N PRO A 16 1.99 12.77 23.24
CA PRO A 16 1.46 11.47 23.65
C PRO A 16 0.22 11.02 22.86
N LEU A 17 -0.70 11.92 22.51
CA LEU A 17 -1.91 11.56 21.75
C LEU A 17 -1.57 11.13 20.33
N LEU A 18 -0.61 11.81 19.70
CA LEU A 18 -0.09 11.45 18.38
C LEU A 18 0.55 10.05 18.38
N LYS A 19 1.35 9.74 19.41
CA LYS A 19 1.99 8.42 19.56
C LYS A 19 0.97 7.31 19.76
N ILE A 20 -0.06 7.53 20.58
CA ILE A 20 -1.15 6.58 20.81
C ILE A 20 -1.96 6.37 19.52
N PHE A 21 -2.26 7.47 18.80
CA PHE A 21 -2.92 7.44 17.50
C PHE A 21 -2.16 6.57 16.51
N PHE A 22 -0.85 6.82 16.33
CA PHE A 22 -0.02 6.02 15.44
C PHE A 22 0.12 4.57 15.89
N GLY A 23 0.22 4.32 17.20
CA GLY A 23 0.31 2.97 17.75
C GLY A 23 -0.95 2.15 17.50
N LEU A 24 -2.13 2.71 17.78
CA LEU A 24 -3.42 2.05 17.55
C LEU A 24 -3.72 1.89 16.07
N ALA A 25 -3.52 2.94 15.28
CA ALA A 25 -3.67 2.88 13.83
C ALA A 25 -2.76 1.79 13.26
N ALA A 26 -1.48 1.73 13.65
CA ALA A 26 -0.55 0.70 13.18
C ALA A 26 -0.97 -0.72 13.57
N ILE A 27 -1.50 -0.95 14.79
CA ILE A 27 -1.98 -2.27 15.20
C ILE A 27 -3.21 -2.69 14.39
N LEU A 28 -4.18 -1.80 14.24
CA LEU A 28 -5.41 -2.07 13.47
C LEU A 28 -5.09 -2.29 12.00
N LEU A 29 -4.23 -1.46 11.41
CA LEU A 29 -3.74 -1.60 10.05
C LEU A 29 -3.00 -2.92 9.85
N ARG A 30 -2.16 -3.33 10.80
CA ARG A 30 -1.45 -4.60 10.71
C ARG A 30 -2.39 -5.81 10.77
N GLN A 31 -3.38 -5.80 11.65
CA GLN A 31 -4.33 -6.92 11.78
C GLN A 31 -5.34 -6.99 10.63
N ALA A 32 -5.79 -5.85 10.12
CA ALA A 32 -6.71 -5.80 9.00
C ALA A 32 -6.00 -6.12 7.67
N SER A 33 -4.77 -5.62 7.49
CA SER A 33 -3.94 -5.91 6.32
C SER A 33 -3.72 -7.41 6.16
N THR A 34 -3.34 -8.15 7.21
CA THR A 34 -3.09 -9.60 7.07
C THR A 34 -4.32 -10.37 6.61
N ARG A 35 -5.51 -10.07 7.16
CA ARG A 35 -6.75 -10.75 6.77
C ARG A 35 -7.21 -10.40 5.35
N THR A 36 -7.11 -9.14 4.95
CA THR A 36 -7.53 -8.72 3.60
C THR A 36 -6.54 -9.20 2.53
N VAL A 37 -5.25 -9.23 2.86
CA VAL A 37 -4.19 -9.79 2.00
C VAL A 37 -4.43 -11.27 1.73
N ASP A 38 -4.83 -12.04 2.75
CA ASP A 38 -5.17 -13.45 2.58
C ASP A 38 -6.35 -13.64 1.62
N PHE A 39 -7.42 -12.84 1.78
CA PHE A 39 -8.58 -12.88 0.88
C PHE A 39 -8.24 -12.52 -0.57
N VAL A 40 -7.44 -11.47 -0.79
CA VAL A 40 -7.04 -11.05 -2.14
C VAL A 40 -6.16 -12.10 -2.82
N LEU A 41 -5.24 -12.70 -2.06
CA LEU A 41 -4.29 -13.67 -2.61
C LEU A 41 -4.88 -15.06 -2.79
N ASP A 42 -5.90 -15.46 -2.00
CA ASP A 42 -6.68 -16.67 -2.26
C ASP A 42 -7.48 -16.59 -3.57
N ASN A 43 -7.91 -15.39 -3.96
CA ASN A 43 -8.62 -15.15 -5.23
C ASN A 43 -7.68 -14.92 -6.43
N SER A 44 -6.37 -14.75 -6.20
CA SER A 44 -5.40 -14.53 -7.27
C SER A 44 -4.92 -15.87 -7.85
N CYS A 45 -4.53 -15.93 -9.13
CA CYS A 45 -4.00 -17.14 -9.82
C CYS A 45 -2.70 -17.74 -9.21
N LEU A 46 -2.31 -17.33 -8.01
CA LEU A 46 -1.20 -17.89 -7.22
C LEU A 46 -1.55 -19.21 -6.53
N SER A 47 -2.76 -19.75 -6.73
CA SER A 47 -3.23 -21.02 -6.15
C SER A 47 -2.60 -22.29 -6.72
N ARG A 48 -1.52 -22.18 -7.50
CA ARG A 48 -0.81 -23.36 -7.97
C ARG A 48 -0.03 -23.96 -6.79
N PRO A 49 -0.21 -25.25 -6.44
CA PRO A 49 0.49 -25.85 -5.33
C PRO A 49 2.00 -25.78 -5.56
N PRO A 50 2.81 -25.58 -4.51
CA PRO A 50 4.26 -25.54 -4.62
C PRO A 50 4.76 -26.86 -5.20
N VAL A 51 5.35 -26.81 -6.40
CA VAL A 51 5.84 -28.01 -7.10
C VAL A 51 7.22 -28.45 -6.60
N SER A 52 7.95 -27.62 -5.84
CA SER A 52 9.27 -28.00 -5.31
C SER A 52 9.63 -27.30 -4.00
N GLY A 53 10.49 -27.93 -3.20
CA GLY A 53 11.09 -27.37 -1.98
C GLY A 53 12.23 -26.37 -2.23
N ARG A 54 12.37 -25.85 -3.45
CA ARG A 54 13.48 -24.97 -3.84
C ARG A 54 13.07 -23.50 -3.73
N ALA A 55 13.99 -22.66 -3.26
CA ALA A 55 13.75 -21.22 -3.15
C ALA A 55 13.37 -20.60 -4.52
N ALA A 56 12.44 -19.66 -4.51
CA ALA A 56 12.07 -18.88 -5.69
C ALA A 56 13.30 -18.11 -6.20
N GLN A 57 13.60 -18.21 -7.49
CA GLN A 57 14.80 -17.60 -8.07
C GLN A 57 14.46 -16.28 -8.76
N TRP A 58 15.37 -15.32 -8.70
CA TRP A 58 15.23 -14.06 -9.44
C TRP A 58 15.31 -14.29 -10.94
N ARG A 59 14.36 -13.73 -11.67
CA ARG A 59 14.39 -13.69 -13.13
C ARG A 59 15.42 -12.68 -13.62
N SER A 60 16.24 -13.08 -14.58
CA SER A 60 17.14 -12.16 -15.28
C SER A 60 16.40 -11.41 -16.42
N PRO A 61 16.75 -10.15 -16.73
CA PRO A 61 17.56 -9.23 -15.94
C PRO A 61 16.76 -8.65 -14.77
N TRP A 62 17.32 -8.75 -13.56
CA TRP A 62 16.57 -8.51 -12.31
C TRP A 62 16.17 -7.03 -12.12
N HIS A 63 17.04 -6.08 -12.47
CA HIS A 63 16.81 -4.65 -12.27
C HIS A 63 15.67 -4.12 -13.17
N LEU A 64 15.65 -4.51 -14.45
CA LEU A 64 14.57 -4.13 -15.38
C LEU A 64 13.23 -4.69 -14.93
N ARG A 65 13.19 -5.92 -14.41
CA ARG A 65 11.96 -6.54 -13.92
C ARG A 65 11.44 -5.86 -12.66
N GLN A 66 12.32 -5.44 -11.76
CA GLN A 66 11.93 -4.63 -10.59
C GLN A 66 11.35 -3.28 -11.02
N LEU A 67 12.04 -2.55 -11.91
CA LEU A 67 11.54 -1.28 -12.43
C LEU A 67 10.21 -1.43 -13.17
N LEU A 68 10.07 -2.47 -13.99
CA LEU A 68 8.84 -2.76 -14.70
C LEU A 68 7.70 -3.13 -13.74
N SER A 69 7.98 -3.93 -12.71
CA SER A 69 6.98 -4.27 -11.70
C SER A 69 6.53 -3.06 -10.88
N TRP A 70 7.47 -2.15 -10.58
CA TRP A 70 7.17 -0.89 -9.92
C TRP A 70 6.27 -0.03 -10.81
N PHE A 71 6.68 0.19 -12.06
CA PHE A 71 5.94 1.01 -13.01
C PHE A 71 4.53 0.47 -13.28
N ILE A 72 4.41 -0.81 -13.63
CA ILE A 72 3.11 -1.43 -13.88
C ILE A 72 2.29 -1.44 -12.59
N GLY A 73 2.87 -1.78 -11.44
CA GLY A 73 2.17 -1.77 -10.15
C GLY A 73 1.54 -0.41 -9.86
N THR A 74 2.32 0.67 -9.98
CA THR A 74 1.86 2.04 -9.73
C THR A 74 0.84 2.49 -10.76
N ALA A 75 1.13 2.31 -12.06
CA ALA A 75 0.26 2.77 -13.14
C ALA A 75 -1.07 2.01 -13.21
N SER A 76 -1.10 0.75 -12.76
CA SER A 76 -2.33 -0.06 -12.70
C SER A 76 -3.09 0.08 -11.38
N ALA A 77 -2.59 0.84 -10.41
CA ALA A 77 -3.28 1.05 -9.15
C ALA A 77 -4.59 1.84 -9.39
N PRO A 78 -5.76 1.29 -9.02
CA PRO A 78 -7.05 1.96 -9.16
C PRO A 78 -7.07 3.36 -8.56
N THR A 79 -6.42 3.55 -7.40
CA THR A 79 -6.30 4.85 -6.73
C THR A 79 -5.45 5.84 -7.50
N PHE A 80 -4.34 5.39 -8.09
CA PHE A 80 -3.47 6.23 -8.92
C PHE A 80 -4.21 6.70 -10.17
N LEU A 81 -4.91 5.79 -10.86
CA LEU A 81 -5.70 6.12 -12.05
C LEU A 81 -6.86 7.05 -11.72
N LEU A 82 -7.59 6.79 -10.63
CA LEU A 82 -8.71 7.61 -10.20
C LEU A 82 -8.24 9.03 -9.84
N VAL A 83 -7.23 9.16 -8.99
CA VAL A 83 -6.71 10.48 -8.58
C VAL A 83 -6.08 11.20 -9.77
N GLY A 84 -5.33 10.50 -10.62
CA GLY A 84 -4.75 11.08 -11.83
C GLY A 84 -5.81 11.61 -12.79
N ALA A 85 -6.90 10.87 -13.00
CA ALA A 85 -8.02 11.31 -13.82
C ALA A 85 -8.74 12.52 -13.21
N LEU A 86 -8.96 12.52 -11.89
CA LEU A 86 -9.56 13.66 -11.19
C LEU A 86 -8.71 14.92 -11.34
N LEU A 87 -7.39 14.81 -11.12
CA LEU A 87 -6.45 15.93 -11.29
C LEU A 87 -6.32 16.42 -12.73
N ALA A 88 -6.51 15.53 -13.71
CA ALA A 88 -6.50 15.89 -15.12
C ALA A 88 -7.76 16.63 -15.57
N ILE A 89 -8.92 16.33 -14.95
CA ILE A 89 -10.19 17.02 -15.21
C ILE A 89 -10.18 18.40 -14.55
N ASP A 90 -9.84 18.46 -13.27
CA ASP A 90 -9.72 19.71 -12.53
C ASP A 90 -8.56 19.64 -11.52
N PRO A 91 -7.47 20.39 -11.76
CA PRO A 91 -6.35 20.45 -10.82
C PRO A 91 -6.65 21.33 -9.60
N HIS A 92 -7.74 22.10 -9.60
CA HIS A 92 -8.13 22.89 -8.44
C HIS A 92 -8.75 22.00 -7.37
N SER A 93 -8.22 22.13 -6.16
CA SER A 93 -8.74 21.45 -4.99
C SER A 93 -8.53 22.32 -3.76
N ASP A 94 -9.43 22.20 -2.79
CA ASP A 94 -9.29 22.86 -1.48
C ASP A 94 -8.03 22.42 -0.74
N HIS A 95 -7.52 21.22 -1.07
CA HIS A 95 -6.35 20.59 -0.43
C HIS A 95 -5.29 20.16 -1.46
N PRO A 96 -4.67 21.09 -2.22
CA PRO A 96 -3.86 20.74 -3.38
C PRO A 96 -2.64 19.87 -3.02
N LEU A 97 -2.00 20.14 -1.87
CA LEU A 97 -0.88 19.33 -1.39
C LEU A 97 -1.28 17.87 -1.10
N PHE A 98 -2.49 17.64 -0.61
CA PHE A 98 -2.98 16.30 -0.34
C PHE A 98 -3.18 15.52 -1.65
N TRP A 99 -3.95 16.08 -2.59
CA TRP A 99 -4.28 15.40 -3.84
C TRP A 99 -3.05 15.10 -4.70
N TRP A 100 -2.13 16.05 -4.82
CA TRP A 100 -0.87 15.83 -5.54
C TRP A 100 0.07 14.84 -4.84
N SER A 101 -0.08 14.64 -3.53
CA SER A 101 0.73 13.66 -2.80
C SER A 101 0.25 12.22 -3.03
N LEU A 102 -1.05 11.98 -3.30
CA LEU A 102 -1.59 10.61 -3.39
C LEU A 102 -0.90 9.74 -4.45
N PRO A 103 -0.65 10.20 -5.70
CA PRO A 103 0.09 9.41 -6.68
C PRO A 103 1.52 9.11 -6.23
N ALA A 104 2.19 10.09 -5.60
CA ALA A 104 3.54 9.93 -5.08
C ALA A 104 3.59 8.92 -3.93
N ILE A 105 2.59 8.93 -3.05
CA ILE A 105 2.48 7.97 -1.94
C ILE A 105 2.41 6.53 -2.47
N VAL A 106 1.60 6.27 -3.49
CA VAL A 106 1.50 4.94 -4.11
C VAL A 106 2.84 4.52 -4.73
N ALA A 107 3.48 5.41 -5.48
CA ALA A 107 4.78 5.15 -6.10
C ALA A 107 5.88 4.85 -5.06
N ILE A 108 5.94 5.62 -3.98
CA ILE A 108 6.89 5.44 -2.87
C ILE A 108 6.60 4.12 -2.13
N GLY A 109 5.33 3.82 -1.84
CA GLY A 109 4.92 2.58 -1.19
C GLY A 109 5.47 1.34 -1.91
N HIS A 110 5.19 1.24 -3.21
CA HIS A 110 5.67 0.13 -4.03
C HIS A 110 7.20 0.06 -4.07
N ALA A 111 7.88 1.20 -4.21
CA ALA A 111 9.35 1.23 -4.22
C ALA A 111 9.93 0.70 -2.90
N VAL A 112 9.39 1.14 -1.76
CA VAL A 112 9.83 0.67 -0.44
C VAL A 112 9.54 -0.82 -0.27
N ALA A 113 8.37 -1.30 -0.70
CA ALA A 113 8.01 -2.71 -0.63
C ALA A 113 9.00 -3.59 -1.43
N ILE A 114 9.33 -3.20 -2.66
CA ILE A 114 10.32 -3.90 -3.50
C ILE A 114 11.68 -3.93 -2.80
N LEU A 115 12.18 -2.78 -2.31
CA LEU A 115 13.47 -2.71 -1.62
C LEU A 115 13.49 -3.61 -0.37
N ARG A 116 12.41 -3.66 0.40
CA ARG A 116 12.32 -4.53 1.57
C ARG A 116 12.21 -6.00 1.20
N ILE A 117 11.47 -6.36 0.16
CA ILE A 117 11.40 -7.73 -0.34
C ILE A 117 12.76 -8.21 -0.84
N ASN A 118 13.51 -7.36 -1.55
CA ASN A 118 14.89 -7.67 -1.93
C ASN A 118 15.74 -7.98 -0.70
N GLN A 119 15.72 -7.09 0.30
CA GLN A 119 16.49 -7.28 1.53
C GLN A 119 16.10 -8.55 2.29
N LEU A 120 14.79 -8.83 2.41
CA LEU A 120 14.28 -10.04 3.07
C LEU A 120 14.68 -11.29 2.30
N HIS A 121 14.55 -11.29 0.98
CA HIS A 121 14.92 -12.44 0.14
C HIS A 121 16.42 -12.73 0.19
N HIS A 122 17.27 -11.70 0.24
CA HIS A 122 18.73 -11.88 0.43
C HIS A 122 19.08 -12.50 1.80
N ARG A 123 18.32 -12.20 2.85
CA ARG A 123 18.56 -12.74 4.20
C ARG A 123 17.97 -14.13 4.39
N LYS A 124 16.74 -14.35 3.90
CA LYS A 124 16.00 -15.60 3.97
C LYS A 124 15.19 -15.75 2.67
N PRO A 125 15.69 -16.54 1.71
CA PRO A 125 15.01 -16.74 0.44
C PRO A 125 13.59 -17.26 0.64
N PHE A 126 12.64 -16.66 -0.08
CA PHE A 126 11.26 -17.12 -0.10
C PHE A 126 11.17 -18.41 -0.93
N THR A 127 10.47 -19.42 -0.41
CA THR A 127 10.19 -20.67 -1.13
C THR A 127 8.95 -20.56 -2.01
N GLU A 128 8.01 -19.69 -1.66
CA GLU A 128 6.72 -19.56 -2.34
C GLU A 128 6.45 -18.13 -2.79
N ARG A 129 5.97 -17.97 -4.03
CA ARG A 129 5.52 -16.69 -4.58
C ARG A 129 4.38 -16.08 -3.77
N ARG A 130 3.48 -16.90 -3.24
CA ARG A 130 2.34 -16.44 -2.43
C ARG A 130 2.81 -15.79 -1.11
N VAL A 131 3.79 -16.40 -0.43
CA VAL A 131 4.37 -15.83 0.79
C VAL A 131 5.07 -14.51 0.48
N LEU A 132 5.79 -14.42 -0.64
CA LEU A 132 6.42 -13.19 -1.08
C LEU A 132 5.38 -12.09 -1.37
N ALA A 133 4.34 -12.42 -2.14
CA ALA A 133 3.26 -11.48 -2.44
C ALA A 133 2.58 -10.96 -1.16
N ARG A 134 2.31 -11.85 -0.18
CA ARG A 134 1.78 -11.45 1.14
C ARG A 134 2.66 -10.43 1.84
N HIS A 135 3.97 -10.70 1.92
CA HIS A 135 4.91 -9.78 2.55
C HIS A 135 4.98 -8.45 1.80
N HIS A 136 4.95 -8.49 0.46
CA HIS A 136 4.96 -7.29 -0.35
C HIS A 136 3.73 -6.43 -0.04
N VAL A 137 2.52 -6.98 -0.14
CA VAL A 137 1.29 -6.22 0.11
C VAL A 137 1.23 -5.72 1.56
N ALA A 138 1.68 -6.51 2.54
CA ALA A 138 1.69 -6.07 3.94
C ALA A 138 2.64 -4.88 4.19
N ILE A 139 3.84 -4.91 3.62
CA ILE A 139 4.82 -3.81 3.75
C ILE A 139 4.27 -2.56 3.04
N ASP A 140 3.78 -2.74 1.83
CA ASP A 140 3.25 -1.69 0.98
C ASP A 140 2.03 -1.01 1.62
N ALA A 141 1.06 -1.79 2.09
CA ALA A 141 -0.11 -1.28 2.78
C ALA A 141 0.27 -0.44 4.02
N GLY A 142 1.24 -0.93 4.81
CA GLY A 142 1.74 -0.20 5.98
C GLY A 142 2.37 1.15 5.60
N VAL A 143 3.21 1.17 4.56
CA VAL A 143 3.87 2.41 4.09
C VAL A 143 2.86 3.39 3.51
N ILE A 144 1.98 2.93 2.61
CA ILE A 144 0.97 3.77 1.96
C ILE A 144 0.03 4.37 3.00
N SER A 145 -0.48 3.59 3.94
CA SER A 145 -1.38 4.11 4.97
C SER A 145 -0.68 5.10 5.91
N ALA A 146 0.57 4.85 6.29
CA ALA A 146 1.33 5.80 7.12
C ALA A 146 1.52 7.14 6.41
N LEU A 147 1.90 7.11 5.13
CA LEU A 147 2.07 8.32 4.32
C LEU A 147 0.74 9.03 4.04
N PHE A 148 -0.34 8.28 3.79
CA PHE A 148 -1.69 8.84 3.62
C PHE A 148 -2.16 9.58 4.87
N LEU A 149 -1.99 8.96 6.05
CA LEU A 149 -2.33 9.61 7.32
C LEU A 149 -1.49 10.87 7.54
N LEU A 150 -0.19 10.80 7.27
CA LEU A 150 0.70 11.95 7.37
C LEU A 150 0.26 13.10 6.45
N ALA A 151 0.00 12.81 5.17
CA ALA A 151 -0.48 13.81 4.21
C ALA A 151 -1.83 14.39 4.62
N GLY A 152 -2.75 13.55 5.07
CA GLY A 152 -4.08 13.94 5.55
C GLY A 152 -4.04 14.80 6.81
N MET A 153 -3.11 14.54 7.72
CA MET A 153 -2.89 15.36 8.92
C MET A 153 -2.26 16.70 8.58
N VAL A 154 -1.23 16.72 7.75
CA VAL A 154 -0.52 17.97 7.38
C VAL A 154 -1.41 18.90 6.56
N SER A 155 -2.28 18.36 5.71
CA SER A 155 -3.24 19.14 4.93
C SER A 155 -4.48 19.57 5.72
N GLY A 156 -4.83 18.88 6.80
CA GLY A 156 -6.11 19.05 7.47
C GLY A 156 -7.29 18.42 6.73
N PHE A 157 -7.03 17.57 5.72
CA PHE A 157 -8.07 16.92 4.93
C PHE A 157 -8.91 15.90 5.71
N LEU A 158 -8.31 15.20 6.69
CA LEU A 158 -8.97 14.08 7.37
C LEU A 158 -10.24 14.48 8.14
N PRO A 159 -10.24 15.55 8.96
CA PRO A 159 -11.47 16.02 9.62
C PRO A 159 -12.57 16.41 8.62
N ASP A 160 -12.22 17.09 7.53
CA ASP A 160 -13.16 17.61 6.52
C ASP A 160 -13.95 16.48 5.85
N VAL A 161 -13.35 15.29 5.70
CA VAL A 161 -14.01 14.12 5.11
C VAL A 161 -14.64 13.23 6.18
N ALA A 162 -13.97 13.00 7.30
CA ALA A 162 -14.45 12.06 8.32
C ALA A 162 -15.74 12.53 9.00
N ILE A 163 -15.87 13.83 9.31
CA ILE A 163 -17.03 14.38 10.00
C ILE A 163 -18.33 14.19 9.17
N PRO A 164 -18.39 14.58 7.88
CA PRO A 164 -19.55 14.31 7.05
C PRO A 164 -19.88 12.83 6.89
N MET A 165 -18.86 11.97 6.73
CA MET A 165 -19.08 10.52 6.56
C MET A 165 -19.68 9.86 7.80
N ALA A 166 -19.36 10.37 8.99
CA ALA A 166 -19.90 9.88 10.23
C ALA A 166 -21.34 10.39 10.53
N LYS A 167 -21.89 11.26 9.68
CA LYS A 167 -23.24 11.84 9.82
C LYS A 167 -23.52 12.38 11.24
N THR A 168 -22.54 13.03 11.88
CA THR A 168 -22.72 13.52 13.24
C THR A 168 -23.61 14.77 13.23
N VAL A 169 -24.65 14.75 14.07
CA VAL A 169 -25.68 15.80 14.15
C VAL A 169 -25.08 17.14 14.59
N ASP A 170 -24.06 17.09 15.45
CA ASP A 170 -23.40 18.28 16.02
C ASP A 170 -22.16 18.72 15.23
N GLY A 171 -21.85 18.08 14.09
CA GLY A 171 -20.67 18.39 13.28
C GLY A 171 -19.33 18.15 13.98
N THR A 172 -19.33 17.40 15.08
CA THR A 172 -18.12 17.06 15.85
C THR A 172 -17.97 15.55 15.94
N LEU A 173 -16.71 15.09 15.95
CA LEU A 173 -16.34 13.69 16.18
C LEU A 173 -15.48 13.61 17.43
N SER A 174 -15.68 12.56 18.23
CA SER A 174 -14.73 12.26 19.29
C SER A 174 -13.35 11.98 18.67
N PRO A 175 -12.24 12.32 19.35
CA PRO A 175 -10.90 12.07 18.82
C PRO A 175 -10.67 10.61 18.44
N LEU A 176 -11.25 9.68 19.20
CA LEU A 176 -11.19 8.25 18.92
C LEU A 176 -11.95 7.87 17.63
N ALA A 177 -13.14 8.43 17.42
CA ALA A 177 -13.92 8.17 16.21
C ALA A 177 -13.25 8.75 14.96
N LEU A 178 -12.69 9.96 15.05
CA LEU A 178 -11.91 10.57 13.97
C LEU A 178 -10.68 9.72 13.62
N THR A 179 -10.01 9.17 14.64
CA THR A 179 -8.89 8.23 14.47
C THR A 179 -9.32 6.97 13.74
N GLY A 180 -10.44 6.38 14.16
CA GLY A 180 -11.01 5.18 13.52
C GLY A 180 -11.33 5.41 12.05
N TRP A 181 -12.03 6.50 11.73
CA TRP A 181 -12.36 6.86 10.35
C TRP A 181 -11.13 7.15 9.50
N SER A 182 -10.15 7.89 10.04
CA SER A 182 -8.91 8.18 9.34
C SER A 182 -8.11 6.91 9.03
N ALA A 183 -8.01 6.01 10.02
CA ALA A 183 -7.34 4.72 9.85
C ALA A 183 -8.07 3.84 8.83
N LEU A 184 -9.40 3.82 8.84
CA LEU A 184 -10.20 3.09 7.87
C LEU A 184 -9.97 3.62 6.45
N MET A 185 -10.04 4.94 6.25
CA MET A 185 -9.78 5.55 4.93
C MET A 185 -8.36 5.24 4.44
N ALA A 186 -7.36 5.37 5.31
CA ALA A 186 -5.97 5.09 4.98
C ALA A 186 -5.75 3.62 4.60
N LEU A 187 -6.41 2.69 5.30
CA LEU A 187 -6.35 1.27 4.99
C LEU A 187 -7.06 0.96 3.68
N THR A 188 -8.26 1.50 3.46
CA THR A 188 -9.01 1.31 2.20
C THR A 188 -8.22 1.83 1.01
N PHE A 189 -7.66 3.04 1.11
CA PHE A 189 -6.81 3.62 0.09
C PHE A 189 -5.59 2.73 -0.18
N ALA A 190 -4.90 2.27 0.87
CA ALA A 190 -3.73 1.42 0.73
C ALA A 190 -4.05 0.08 0.06
N MET A 191 -5.09 -0.62 0.54
CA MET A 191 -5.48 -1.92 -0.03
C MET A 191 -5.86 -1.81 -1.51
N LEU A 192 -6.63 -0.77 -1.88
CA LEU A 192 -6.95 -0.51 -3.29
C LEU A 192 -5.68 -0.19 -4.10
N SER A 193 -4.66 0.40 -3.48
CA SER A 193 -3.41 0.77 -4.15
C SER A 193 -2.46 -0.41 -4.36
N CYS A 194 -2.41 -1.39 -3.46
CA CYS A 194 -1.34 -2.40 -3.45
C CYS A 194 -1.77 -3.86 -3.64
N ALA A 195 -3.08 -4.17 -3.60
CA ALA A 195 -3.59 -5.54 -3.67
C ALA A 195 -3.05 -6.35 -4.88
N HIS A 196 -3.03 -5.74 -6.06
CA HIS A 196 -2.53 -6.37 -7.30
C HIS A 196 -1.00 -6.34 -7.42
N ALA A 197 -0.35 -5.32 -6.86
CA ALA A 197 1.08 -5.07 -7.03
C ALA A 197 1.95 -6.21 -6.47
N GLY A 198 1.57 -6.81 -5.34
CA GLY A 198 2.33 -7.91 -4.76
C GLY A 198 2.32 -9.18 -5.61
N ALA A 199 1.15 -9.54 -6.18
CA ALA A 199 1.03 -10.68 -7.08
C ALA A 199 1.79 -10.44 -8.39
N LEU A 200 1.64 -9.24 -8.96
CA LEU A 200 2.34 -8.81 -10.16
C LEU A 200 3.86 -8.85 -9.97
N HIS A 201 4.36 -8.30 -8.87
CA HIS A 201 5.79 -8.32 -8.55
C HIS A 201 6.32 -9.75 -8.41
N ALA A 202 5.59 -10.62 -7.71
CA ALA A 202 5.96 -12.03 -7.57
C ALA A 202 6.02 -12.77 -8.93
N GLN A 203 5.07 -12.51 -9.82
CA GLN A 203 5.02 -13.13 -11.15
C GLN A 203 6.10 -12.60 -12.11
N LEU A 204 6.36 -11.29 -12.09
CA LEU A 204 7.33 -10.67 -13.00
C LEU A 204 8.77 -10.96 -12.60
N CYS A 205 9.06 -10.98 -11.30
CA CYS A 205 10.42 -11.00 -10.78
C CYS A 205 10.93 -12.38 -10.39
N PHE A 206 10.07 -13.36 -10.12
CA PHE A 206 10.51 -14.66 -9.60
C PHE A 206 10.11 -15.82 -10.52
N GLU A 207 10.96 -16.83 -10.60
CA GLU A 207 10.68 -18.16 -11.15
C GLU A 207 10.20 -19.11 -10.05
N GLU A 208 9.31 -20.03 -10.43
CA GLU A 208 9.04 -21.21 -9.61
C GLU A 208 10.21 -22.16 -9.80
N GLY A 209 10.75 -22.71 -8.70
CA GLY A 209 11.79 -23.72 -8.82
C GLY A 209 11.23 -24.93 -9.57
N MET A 210 11.61 -25.12 -10.82
CA MET A 210 11.28 -26.36 -11.54
C MET A 210 12.27 -27.45 -11.11
N ASP A 211 11.75 -28.63 -10.82
CA ASP A 211 12.56 -29.83 -10.65
C ASP A 211 13.18 -30.19 -12.00
N SER A 212 14.51 -30.03 -12.12
CA SER A 212 15.31 -30.52 -13.25
C SER A 212 15.18 -32.03 -13.49
N ALA A 213 14.50 -32.76 -12.61
CA ALA A 213 14.23 -34.20 -12.74
C ALA A 213 13.24 -34.53 -13.88
N ARG A 214 12.37 -33.61 -14.33
CA ARG A 214 11.43 -33.87 -15.44
C ARG A 214 12.00 -33.59 -16.84
N ASP A 215 13.03 -32.76 -16.96
CA ASP A 215 13.64 -32.47 -18.27
C ASP A 215 14.57 -33.59 -18.75
N GLY A 216 15.20 -34.33 -17.83
CA GLY A 216 15.97 -35.53 -18.17
C GLY A 216 15.11 -36.69 -18.73
N GLN A 217 13.80 -36.66 -18.50
CA GLN A 217 12.87 -37.71 -18.95
C GLN A 217 12.18 -37.39 -20.29
N ARG A 218 12.29 -36.14 -20.78
CA ARG A 218 11.74 -35.72 -22.09
C ARG A 218 12.74 -35.71 -23.23
N MET A 219 14.04 -35.81 -22.95
CA MET A 219 15.08 -35.95 -24.00
C MET A 219 15.51 -37.41 -24.24
N GLY A 220 14.84 -38.37 -23.60
CA GLY A 220 15.14 -39.81 -23.69
C GLY A 220 14.05 -40.65 -24.37
N SER A 221 13.22 -40.06 -25.24
CA SER A 221 12.22 -40.77 -26.05
C SER A 221 12.32 -40.40 -27.52
#